data_AF-A0A1C5TF93-F1
#
_entry.id   AF-A0A1C5TF93-F1
#
_cell.length_a   1.000
_cell.length_b   1.000
_cell.length_c   1.000
_cell.angle_alpha   90.00
_cell.angle_beta   90.00
_cell.angle_gamma   90.00
#
_symmetry.space_group_name_H-M   'P 1'
#
loop_
_entity.id
_entity.type
_entity.pdbx_description
1 polymer ?
#
loop_
_entity_poly.entity_id
_entity_poly.type
_entity_poly.pdbx_seq_one_letter_code
_entity_poly.pdbx_strand_id
1 'polypeptide(L)'
;MNDETALVLRKLKDADGNYIWNHNADTIFGKSVFISEFMSNVNNGNKPIAFGDFSYYWIVNRSGILVRTLAEKFALSQQTGYLACEYLDARLLRSEAIKVLKLS
;
A
#
# COMPACT_ATOMS: atom_id res chain seq x y z
N MET A 1 5.94 -0.66 -0.82
CA MET A 1 6.30 -1.70 -1.82
C MET A 1 5.56 -2.98 -1.45
N ASN A 2 5.40 -3.95 -2.36
CA ASN A 2 4.80 -5.25 -1.99
C ASN A 2 5.87 -6.25 -1.52
N ASP A 3 5.44 -7.42 -1.01
CA ASP A 3 6.36 -8.44 -0.49
C ASP A 3 7.33 -8.99 -1.56
N GLU A 4 6.86 -9.20 -2.79
CA GLU A 4 7.73 -9.66 -3.89
C GLU A 4 8.86 -8.67 -4.19
N THR A 5 8.56 -7.37 -4.21
CA THR A 5 9.58 -6.32 -4.38
C THR A 5 10.54 -6.30 -3.20
N ALA A 6 10.03 -6.46 -1.98
CA ALA A 6 10.86 -6.52 -0.78
C ALA A 6 11.83 -7.71 -0.81
N LEU A 7 11.38 -8.89 -1.27
CA LEU A 7 12.21 -10.08 -1.44
C LEU A 7 13.34 -9.85 -2.45
N VAL A 8 13.06 -9.17 -3.57
CA VAL A 8 14.09 -8.81 -4.55
C VAL A 8 15.13 -7.89 -3.91
N LEU A 9 14.70 -6.84 -3.20
CA LEU A 9 15.61 -5.90 -2.54
C LEU A 9 16.48 -6.57 -1.47
N ARG A 10 15.92 -7.53 -0.70
CA ARG A 10 16.67 -8.31 0.29
C ARG A 10 17.78 -9.18 -0.32
N LYS A 11 17.68 -9.52 -1.60
CA LYS A 11 18.69 -10.31 -2.32
C LYS A 11 19.77 -9.44 -2.97
N LEU A 12 19.58 -8.12 -3.06
CA LEU A 12 20.54 -7.21 -3.67
C LEU A 12 21.80 -7.06 -2.81
N LYS A 13 22.94 -7.15 -3.47
CA LYS A 13 24.27 -7.02 -2.87
C LYS A 13 25.05 -5.89 -3.52
N ASP A 14 25.97 -5.30 -2.77
CA ASP A 14 26.97 -4.38 -3.30
C ASP A 14 28.11 -5.14 -4.02
N ALA A 15 29.08 -4.41 -4.56
CA ALA A 15 30.23 -4.98 -5.26
C ALA A 15 31.13 -5.83 -4.34
N ASP A 16 31.09 -5.58 -3.03
CA ASP A 16 31.86 -6.29 -2.01
C ASP A 16 31.12 -7.52 -1.45
N GLY A 17 29.89 -7.78 -1.93
CA GLY A 17 29.07 -8.93 -1.57
C GLY A 17 28.19 -8.75 -0.33
N ASN A 18 28.13 -7.54 0.24
CA ASN A 18 27.27 -7.23 1.38
C ASN A 18 25.85 -6.93 0.92
N TYR A 19 24.86 -7.32 1.73
CA TYR A 19 23.46 -7.01 1.46
C TYR A 19 23.18 -5.53 1.67
N ILE A 20 22.53 -4.90 0.69
CA ILE A 20 22.11 -3.48 0.78
C ILE A 20 21.06 -3.31 1.89
N TRP A 21 20.18 -4.30 2.04
CA TRP A 21 19.22 -4.36 3.12
C TRP A 21 19.67 -5.36 4.17
N ASN A 22 20.05 -4.84 5.35
CA ASN A 22 20.40 -5.67 6.50
C ASN A 22 19.19 -6.48 7.00
N HIS A 23 19.40 -7.76 7.32
CA HIS A 23 18.38 -8.65 7.85
C HIS A 23 17.88 -8.26 9.25
N ASN A 24 18.70 -7.55 10.02
CA ASN A 24 18.39 -7.19 11.41
C ASN A 24 17.63 -5.86 11.55
N ALA A 25 17.38 -5.14 10.46
CA ALA A 25 16.72 -3.85 10.49
C ALA A 25 15.68 -3.72 9.39
N ASP A 26 14.47 -3.32 9.75
CA ASP A 26 13.38 -3.01 8.81
C ASP A 26 13.55 -1.63 8.15
N THR A 27 14.79 -1.18 8.01
CA THR A 27 15.14 0.12 7.45
C THR A 27 16.08 -0.02 6.27
N ILE A 28 15.81 0.75 5.22
CA ILE A 28 16.70 0.94 4.08
C ILE A 28 17.17 2.39 4.13
N PHE A 29 18.49 2.63 4.14
CA PHE A 29 19.09 3.97 4.29
C PHE A 29 18.56 4.77 5.51
N GLY A 30 18.30 4.08 6.62
CA GLY A 30 17.76 4.68 7.84
C GLY A 30 16.28 5.11 7.74
N LYS A 31 15.56 4.68 6.70
CA LYS A 31 14.13 4.95 6.51
C LYS A 31 13.33 3.66 6.68
N SER A 32 12.23 3.74 7.42
CA SER A 32 11.32 2.62 7.62
C SER A 32 10.70 2.16 6.30
N VAL A 33 10.56 0.84 6.14
CA VAL A 33 9.93 0.23 4.98
C VAL A 33 8.52 -0.22 5.34
N PHE A 34 7.54 0.18 4.54
CA PHE A 34 6.16 -0.29 4.64
C PHE A 34 5.81 -1.24 3.49
N ILE A 35 5.33 -2.43 3.86
CA ILE A 35 4.88 -3.46 2.93
C ILE A 35 3.37 -3.31 2.73
N SER A 36 2.94 -3.24 1.47
CA SER A 36 1.55 -3.16 1.07
C SER A 36 1.37 -3.93 -0.22
N GLU A 37 0.51 -4.95 -0.19
CA GLU A 37 0.18 -5.82 -1.34
C GLU A 37 -0.55 -5.07 -2.45
N PHE A 38 -1.04 -3.87 -2.19
CA PHE A 38 -1.68 -3.02 -3.19
C PHE A 38 -0.67 -2.24 -4.06
N MET A 39 0.63 -2.31 -3.74
CA MET A 39 1.68 -1.77 -4.60
C MET A 39 1.97 -2.73 -5.76
N SER A 40 2.26 -2.18 -6.94
CA SER A 40 2.53 -2.99 -8.13
C SER A 40 3.80 -3.83 -8.01
N ASN A 41 3.82 -5.00 -8.64
CA ASN A 41 5.01 -5.86 -8.70
C ASN A 41 6.09 -5.25 -9.62
N VAL A 42 7.30 -5.79 -9.52
CA VAL A 42 8.51 -5.40 -10.27
C VAL A 42 8.40 -5.83 -11.75
N ASN A 43 7.61 -5.09 -12.53
CA ASN A 43 7.46 -5.28 -13.99
C ASN A 43 7.77 -3.99 -14.76
N ASN A 44 8.06 -4.11 -16.05
CA ASN A 44 8.32 -2.95 -16.90
C ASN A 44 7.10 -2.00 -16.94
N GLY A 45 7.35 -0.71 -16.79
CA GLY A 45 6.33 0.35 -16.78
C GLY A 45 5.71 0.60 -15.41
N ASN A 46 5.85 -0.33 -14.47
CA ASN A 46 5.26 -0.24 -13.14
C ASN A 46 6.06 0.65 -12.20
N LYS A 47 5.39 1.05 -11.11
CA LYS A 47 5.95 1.85 -10.02
C LYS A 47 5.93 1.06 -8.71
N PRO A 48 6.82 0.06 -8.53
CA PRO A 48 6.76 -0.85 -7.39
C PRO A 48 7.18 -0.20 -6.05
N ILE A 49 7.93 0.90 -6.10
CA ILE A 49 8.44 1.58 -4.91
C ILE A 49 7.98 3.04 -4.93
N ALA A 50 7.39 3.46 -3.81
CA ALA A 50 7.13 4.86 -3.49
C ALA A 50 7.96 5.23 -2.25
N PHE A 51 8.59 6.39 -2.29
CA PHE A 51 9.48 6.88 -1.24
C PHE A 51 9.24 8.36 -1.01
N GLY A 52 9.12 8.76 0.26
CA GLY A 52 8.86 10.15 0.59
C GLY A 52 8.21 10.32 1.96
N ASP A 53 7.76 11.53 2.22
CA ASP A 53 7.01 11.88 3.41
C ASP A 53 5.51 11.76 3.16
N PHE A 54 4.94 10.66 3.67
CA PHE A 54 3.51 10.37 3.58
C PHE A 54 2.66 11.17 4.58
N SER A 55 3.25 11.94 5.50
CA SER A 55 2.48 12.86 6.36
C SER A 55 1.78 13.97 5.56
N TYR A 56 2.21 14.23 4.33
CA TYR A 56 1.51 15.12 3.38
C TYR A 56 0.43 14.43 2.54
N TYR A 57 0.21 13.13 2.72
CA TYR A 57 -0.88 12.40 2.10
C TYR A 57 -2.07 12.36 3.07
N TRP A 58 -3.07 13.18 2.80
CA TRP A 58 -4.22 13.30 3.68
C TRP A 58 -5.30 12.32 3.25
N ILE A 59 -5.78 11.54 4.22
CA ILE A 59 -6.97 10.70 4.08
C ILE A 59 -8.03 11.29 4.99
N VAL A 60 -9.19 11.60 4.43
CA VAL A 60 -10.33 12.16 5.14
C VAL A 60 -11.46 11.15 5.14
N ASN A 61 -11.92 10.78 6.33
CA ASN A 61 -13.15 10.01 6.47
C ASN A 61 -14.35 10.96 6.32
N ARG A 62 -15.14 10.79 5.25
CA ARG A 62 -16.32 11.62 4.95
C ARG A 62 -17.57 11.09 5.64
N SER A 63 -17.66 9.77 5.78
CA SER A 63 -18.69 9.07 6.53
C SER A 63 -18.11 7.74 6.98
N GLY A 64 -18.18 7.50 8.28
CA GLY A 64 -17.74 6.24 8.88
C GLY A 64 -18.52 5.04 8.34
N ILE A 65 -18.11 3.85 8.77
CA ILE A 65 -18.70 2.59 8.30
C ILE A 65 -20.17 2.51 8.73
N LEU A 66 -21.07 2.53 7.74
CA LEU A 66 -22.50 2.32 7.91
C LEU A 66 -22.84 0.89 7.54
N VAL A 67 -23.29 0.11 8.52
CA VAL A 67 -23.71 -1.29 8.30
C VAL A 67 -25.22 -1.39 8.39
N ARG A 68 -25.85 -2.01 7.39
CA ARG A 68 -27.29 -2.29 7.38
C ARG A 68 -27.60 -3.71 6.91
N THR A 69 -28.66 -4.27 7.44
CA THR A 69 -29.20 -5.56 6.98
C THR A 69 -30.11 -5.36 5.76
N LEU A 70 -30.04 -6.30 4.83
CA LEU A 70 -30.84 -6.33 3.61
C LEU A 70 -31.81 -7.52 3.68
N ALA A 71 -32.71 -7.52 4.67
CA ALA A 71 -33.63 -8.64 4.91
C ALA A 71 -34.60 -8.85 3.73
N GLU A 72 -35.20 -7.78 3.20
CA GLU A 72 -36.22 -7.88 2.15
C GLU A 72 -35.67 -8.38 0.82
N LYS A 73 -34.47 -7.92 0.43
CA LYS A 73 -33.85 -8.28 -0.85
C LYS A 73 -33.55 -9.77 -0.98
N PHE A 74 -33.28 -10.44 0.14
CA PHE A 74 -32.88 -11.85 0.19
C PHE A 74 -33.91 -12.74 0.89
N ALA A 75 -35.11 -12.21 1.15
CA ALA A 75 -36.18 -12.94 1.83
C ALA A 75 -36.63 -14.20 1.06
N LEU A 76 -36.77 -14.09 -0.27
CA LEU A 76 -37.22 -15.21 -1.12
C LEU A 76 -36.24 -16.39 -1.13
N SER A 77 -34.95 -16.14 -0.90
CA SER A 77 -33.91 -17.17 -0.79
C SER A 77 -33.64 -17.59 0.66
N GLN A 78 -34.45 -17.12 1.63
CA GLN A 78 -34.26 -17.35 3.07
C GLN A 78 -32.86 -16.96 3.57
N GLN A 79 -32.30 -15.88 3.02
CA GLN A 79 -30.97 -15.38 3.34
C GLN A 79 -31.04 -13.97 3.94
N THR A 80 -30.01 -13.59 4.70
CA THR A 80 -29.83 -12.22 5.19
C THR A 80 -28.59 -11.62 4.55
N GLY A 81 -28.75 -10.54 3.78
CA GLY A 81 -27.63 -9.76 3.28
C GLY A 81 -27.18 -8.70 4.28
N TYR A 82 -25.89 -8.38 4.29
CA TYR A 82 -25.34 -7.25 5.03
C TYR A 82 -24.64 -6.32 4.03
N LEU A 83 -24.89 -5.02 4.17
CA LEU A 83 -24.25 -3.99 3.38
C LEU A 83 -23.49 -3.06 4.31
N ALA A 84 -22.19 -2.94 4.08
CA ALA A 84 -21.33 -1.94 4.70
C ALA A 84 -20.93 -0.90 3.66
N CYS A 85 -21.10 0.38 3.98
CA CYS A 85 -20.65 1.50 3.15
C CYS A 85 -19.74 2.41 3.97
N GLU A 86 -18.61 2.80 3.41
CA GLU A 86 -17.70 3.79 3.98
C GLU A 86 -17.32 4.78 2.88
N TYR A 87 -17.21 6.06 3.23
CA TYR A 87 -16.80 7.10 2.30
C TYR A 87 -15.49 7.70 2.75
N LEU A 88 -14.44 7.46 1.96
CA LEU A 88 -13.10 7.98 2.16
C LEU A 88 -12.71 8.88 0.99
N ASP A 89 -11.97 9.93 1.28
CA ASP A 89 -11.36 10.82 0.30
C ASP A 89 -9.86 10.91 0.61
N ALA A 90 -9.02 11.10 -0.41
CA ALA A 90 -7.59 11.17 -0.21
C ALA A 90 -6.92 12.12 -1.19
N ARG A 91 -5.96 12.90 -0.69
CA ARG A 91 -5.21 13.86 -1.50
C ARG A 91 -3.77 14.00 -1.03
N LEU A 92 -2.85 13.99 -1.99
CA LEU A 92 -1.47 14.39 -1.77
C LEU A 92 -1.38 15.93 -1.81
N LEU A 93 -1.06 16.56 -0.68
CA LEU A 93 -0.96 18.01 -0.59
C LEU A 93 0.28 18.55 -1.30
N ARG A 94 1.41 17.86 -1.17
CA ARG A 94 2.69 18.24 -1.78
C ARG A 94 3.14 17.13 -2.71
N SER A 95 3.03 17.36 -4.02
CA SER A 95 3.44 16.41 -5.06
C SER A 95 4.95 16.11 -5.02
N GLU A 96 5.74 17.02 -4.46
CA GLU A 96 7.19 16.86 -4.28
C GLU A 96 7.55 15.92 -3.13
N ALA A 97 6.66 15.76 -2.15
CA ALA A 97 6.94 15.00 -0.93
C ALA A 97 7.10 13.50 -1.17
N ILE A 98 6.52 12.97 -2.26
CA ILE A 98 6.56 11.55 -2.60
C ILE A 98 7.10 11.39 -4.02
N LYS A 99 8.11 10.52 -4.16
CA LYS A 99 8.68 10.09 -5.43
C LYS A 99 8.42 8.61 -5.63
N VAL A 100 8.35 8.20 -6.89
CA VAL A 100 8.10 6.82 -7.28
C VAL A 100 9.24 6.34 -8.17
N LEU A 101 9.71 5.12 -7.92
CA LEU A 101 10.65 4.45 -8.80
C LEU A 101 9.84 3.78 -9.91
N LYS A 102 9.98 4.28 -11.13
CA LYS A 102 9.40 3.64 -12.33
C LYS A 102 10.45 2.74 -12.97
N LEU A 103 10.07 1.50 -13.25
CA LEU A 103 10.89 0.58 -14.03
C LEU A 103 10.64 0.79 -15.53
N SER A 104 11.72 0.73 -16.31
CA SER A 104 11.75 0.92 -17.78
C SER A 104 12.18 -0.35 -18.50
#